data_AF-A0A6A6J345-F1
#
_entry.id   AF-A0A6A6J345-F1
#
_cell.length_a   1.000
_cell.length_b   1.000
_cell.length_c   1.000
_cell.angle_alpha   90.00
_cell.angle_beta   90.00
_cell.angle_gamma   90.00
#
_symmetry.space_group_name_H-M   'P 1'
#
loop_
_entity.id
_entity.type
_entity.pdbx_description
1 polymer ?
#
loop_
_entity_poly.entity_id
_entity_poly.type
_entity_poly.pdbx_seq_one_letter_code
_entity_poly.pdbx_strand_id
1 'polypeptide(L)'
;MQSLVTPFGASYYFSSKSLTVEVYQGLVDRGWRRSGTVFYKPDVLRHCCPHYTIRLPAASFTPAKDQRQAVNRWNRFVLGDEYLREAARLHPKSKEEKARQRNTFDLITAVHESEYTNVKRPPEPAHRFEITLEPDTFTPEKYELFHNYQQHVHHEKPSEISENGFKRFLCGSPLRRKTAQKDGKPQPLGSHHQCYRLDGRLIAMAVLDLLPHCVSGVYFIYHADFEKWSFGKLSALRETALALEGGYQYYYMGYYIHSCAKMRYKGEYRPQHVLDPESYEWNPLDGELRTLLDRKTYVSLSRERRRKELSLKDEGLNEPAPDEAGVDDFSDYPLPSASEAGEAIMDGTSLFDLKIPGVMTAEEVENDYELDHQRLQARGRLFEADDLMAWESGDIRDPKSLKGIIAELVACLGADVARQVVVSFS
;
A
#
# COMPACT_ATOMS: atom_id res chain seq x y z
N MET A 1 12.91 17.47 -1.40
CA MET A 1 12.49 16.46 -0.41
C MET A 1 12.42 17.17 0.93
N GLN A 2 11.41 16.91 1.75
CA GLN A 2 11.38 17.38 3.13
C GLN A 2 11.42 16.14 4.03
N SER A 3 12.40 16.07 4.92
CA SER A 3 12.35 15.17 6.06
C SER A 3 11.46 15.83 7.11
N LEU A 4 10.27 15.27 7.34
CA LEU A 4 9.53 15.61 8.56
C LEU A 4 9.88 14.52 9.56
N VAL A 5 10.77 14.86 10.50
CA VAL A 5 10.99 14.03 11.66
C VAL A 5 10.11 14.56 12.78
N THR A 6 9.26 13.68 13.27
CA THR A 6 8.41 13.96 14.42
C THR A 6 8.97 13.22 15.63
N PRO A 7 8.61 13.62 16.87
CA PRO A 7 9.00 12.88 18.07
C PRO A 7 8.58 11.40 18.09
N PHE A 8 7.69 10.99 17.17
CA PHE A 8 7.09 9.66 17.11
C PHE A 8 7.56 8.82 15.91
N GLY A 9 8.39 9.39 15.02
CA GLY A 9 8.92 8.70 13.85
C GLY A 9 9.60 9.63 12.84
N ALA A 10 10.57 9.09 12.11
CA ALA A 10 11.17 9.72 10.93
C ALA A 10 10.47 9.23 9.66
N SER A 11 10.22 10.12 8.71
CA SER A 11 9.66 9.76 7.41
C SER A 11 10.17 10.71 6.34
N TYR A 12 10.39 10.16 5.15
CA TYR A 12 10.78 10.92 3.98
C TYR A 12 9.56 11.36 3.21
N TYR A 13 9.55 12.61 2.77
CA TYR A 13 8.45 13.13 1.97
C TYR A 13 8.93 13.81 0.70
N PHE A 14 8.20 13.57 -0.37
CA PHE A 14 8.23 14.44 -1.54
C PHE A 14 6.81 14.64 -2.06
N SER A 15 6.62 15.73 -2.81
CA SER A 15 5.36 15.99 -3.48
C SER A 15 5.55 15.84 -4.98
N SER A 16 4.56 15.28 -5.66
CA SER A 16 4.55 15.25 -7.12
C SER A 16 3.26 15.86 -7.67
N LYS A 17 3.42 16.65 -8.74
CA LYS A 17 2.31 17.19 -9.53
C LYS A 17 1.81 16.19 -10.57
N SER A 18 2.67 15.26 -10.99
CA SER A 18 2.39 14.30 -12.05
C SER A 18 3.36 13.13 -11.96
N LEU A 19 2.83 11.91 -12.00
CA LEU A 19 3.59 10.68 -11.86
C LEU A 19 3.01 9.60 -12.78
N THR A 20 3.86 8.81 -13.43
CA THR A 20 3.39 7.62 -14.16
C THR A 20 3.10 6.49 -13.18
N VAL A 21 2.22 5.58 -13.57
CA VAL A 21 1.87 4.41 -12.77
C VAL A 21 3.04 3.42 -12.64
N GLU A 22 3.94 3.38 -13.62
CA GLU A 22 5.18 2.60 -13.56
C GLU A 22 6.13 3.10 -12.48
N VAL A 23 6.34 4.41 -12.43
CA VAL A 23 7.20 5.02 -11.40
C VAL A 23 6.61 4.78 -10.02
N TYR A 24 5.28 4.91 -9.86
CA TYR A 24 4.66 4.65 -8.58
C TYR A 24 4.68 3.16 -8.19
N GLN A 25 4.60 2.23 -9.14
CA GLN A 25 4.82 0.81 -8.86
C GLN A 25 6.19 0.57 -8.24
N GLY A 26 7.25 1.12 -8.84
CA GLY A 26 8.62 1.01 -8.30
C GLY A 26 8.76 1.62 -6.90
N LEU A 27 8.07 2.73 -6.63
CA LEU A 27 8.02 3.35 -5.31
C LEU A 27 7.31 2.45 -4.27
N VAL A 28 6.12 1.94 -4.60
CA VAL A 28 5.33 1.09 -3.69
C VAL A 28 6.07 -0.21 -3.36
N ASP A 29 6.80 -0.76 -4.34
CA ASP A 29 7.66 -1.94 -4.17
C ASP A 29 8.93 -1.66 -3.35
N ARG A 30 9.22 -0.39 -3.05
CA ARG A 30 10.26 0.07 -2.12
C ARG A 30 9.69 0.67 -0.83
N GLY A 31 8.43 0.35 -0.53
CA GLY A 31 7.77 0.74 0.71
C GLY A 31 7.21 2.16 0.76
N TRP A 32 7.20 2.90 -0.36
CA TRP A 32 6.56 4.21 -0.41
C TRP A 32 5.03 4.10 -0.45
N ARG A 33 4.35 5.10 0.10
CA ARG A 33 2.89 5.32 -0.05
C ARG A 33 2.61 6.78 -0.34
N ARG A 34 1.34 7.12 -0.57
CA ARG A 34 0.93 8.50 -0.83
C ARG A 34 -0.36 8.88 -0.10
N SER A 35 -0.55 10.18 0.04
CA SER A 35 -1.77 10.84 0.49
C SER A 35 -1.97 12.08 -0.39
N GLY A 36 -2.94 12.02 -1.30
CA GLY A 36 -3.05 13.00 -2.37
C GLY A 36 -1.79 13.05 -3.24
N THR A 37 -1.16 14.22 -3.29
CA THR A 37 0.08 14.52 -4.04
C THR A 37 1.36 14.31 -3.23
N VAL A 38 1.25 14.01 -1.93
CA VAL A 38 2.39 13.81 -1.03
C VAL A 38 2.71 12.32 -0.95
N PHE A 39 3.97 11.97 -1.19
CA PHE A 39 4.51 10.62 -1.10
C PHE A 39 5.37 10.53 0.15
N TYR A 40 5.32 9.38 0.81
CA TYR A 40 6.03 9.17 2.04
C TYR A 40 6.59 7.76 2.19
N LYS A 41 7.77 7.67 2.79
CA LYS A 41 8.41 6.41 3.20
C LYS A 41 8.77 6.51 4.69
N PRO A 42 8.12 5.72 5.56
CA PRO A 42 8.48 5.64 6.97
C PRO A 42 9.88 5.06 7.17
N ASP A 43 10.61 5.60 8.14
CA ASP A 43 11.72 4.89 8.74
C ASP A 43 11.15 3.79 9.65
N VAL A 44 11.13 2.57 9.11
CA VAL A 44 10.51 1.41 9.77
C VAL A 44 11.19 1.07 11.10
N LEU A 45 12.50 1.33 11.22
CA LEU A 45 13.28 1.02 12.43
C LEU A 45 12.98 2.01 13.55
N ARG A 46 13.00 3.30 13.24
CA ARG A 46 12.82 4.38 14.22
C ARG A 46 11.34 4.74 14.45
N HIS A 47 10.41 3.89 14.04
CA HIS A 47 8.99 4.10 14.30
C HIS A 47 8.57 3.27 15.52
N CYS A 48 7.77 3.84 16.42
CA CYS A 48 7.27 3.10 17.61
C CYS A 48 6.40 1.87 17.26
N CYS A 49 5.97 1.77 16.01
CA CYS A 49 5.12 0.72 15.45
C CYS A 49 5.55 0.51 13.99
N PRO A 50 6.40 -0.48 13.70
CA PRO A 50 6.96 -0.65 12.36
C PRO A 50 5.91 -0.91 11.28
N HIS A 51 6.03 -0.15 10.19
CA HIS A 51 5.12 -0.15 9.04
C HIS A 51 5.64 -1.04 7.92
N TYR A 52 5.25 -2.32 7.95
CA TYR A 52 5.65 -3.26 6.90
C TYR A 52 4.74 -3.15 5.69
N THR A 53 5.31 -3.06 4.49
CA THR A 53 4.51 -3.19 3.27
C THR A 53 4.09 -4.66 3.09
N ILE A 54 2.79 -4.89 2.83
CA ILE A 54 2.23 -6.24 2.68
C ILE A 54 1.52 -6.40 1.33
N ARG A 55 1.66 -7.57 0.70
CA ARG A 55 0.97 -7.93 -0.54
C ARG A 55 0.41 -9.35 -0.50
N LEU A 56 -0.78 -9.48 -1.08
CA LEU A 56 -1.49 -10.73 -1.29
C LEU A 56 -1.33 -11.16 -2.76
N PRO A 57 -0.69 -12.30 -3.07
CA PRO A 57 -0.73 -12.89 -4.41
C PRO A 57 -2.17 -13.31 -4.73
N ALA A 58 -2.83 -12.60 -5.65
CA ALA A 58 -4.27 -12.73 -5.87
C ALA A 58 -4.65 -14.14 -6.33
N ALA A 59 -3.82 -14.75 -7.20
CA ALA A 59 -4.02 -16.10 -7.74
C ALA A 59 -3.93 -17.22 -6.68
N SER A 60 -3.25 -16.97 -5.56
CA SER A 60 -3.07 -17.95 -4.48
C SER A 60 -3.99 -17.70 -3.29
N PHE A 61 -4.77 -16.62 -3.31
CA PHE A 61 -5.62 -16.25 -2.19
C PHE A 61 -6.70 -17.30 -1.92
N THR A 62 -6.79 -17.71 -0.65
CA THR A 62 -7.84 -18.62 -0.19
C THR A 62 -8.65 -17.96 0.93
N PRO A 63 -9.91 -17.55 0.68
CA PRO A 63 -10.73 -16.88 1.68
C PRO A 63 -10.98 -17.74 2.91
N ALA A 64 -10.78 -17.18 4.11
CA ALA A 64 -11.08 -17.82 5.39
C ALA A 64 -12.60 -17.99 5.63
N LYS A 65 -12.98 -18.81 6.61
CA LYS A 65 -14.41 -19.14 6.86
C LYS A 65 -15.27 -17.91 7.13
N ASP A 66 -14.79 -17.00 7.94
CA ASP A 66 -15.46 -15.75 8.32
C ASP A 66 -15.54 -14.76 7.14
N GLN A 67 -14.52 -14.73 6.27
CA GLN A 67 -14.52 -13.94 5.03
C GLN A 67 -15.60 -14.45 4.06
N ARG A 68 -15.69 -15.77 3.86
CA ARG A 68 -16.77 -16.40 3.06
C ARG A 68 -18.15 -16.11 3.65
N GLN A 69 -18.27 -16.20 4.98
CA GLN A 69 -19.52 -15.89 5.68
C GLN A 69 -19.94 -14.43 5.50
N ALA A 70 -18.99 -13.48 5.48
CA ALA A 70 -19.31 -12.07 5.22
C ALA A 70 -19.98 -11.89 3.84
N VAL A 71 -19.37 -12.44 2.78
CA VAL A 71 -19.92 -12.39 1.42
C VAL A 71 -21.28 -13.08 1.33
N ASN A 72 -21.40 -14.30 1.85
CA ASN A 72 -22.67 -15.04 1.78
C ASN A 72 -23.81 -14.33 2.53
N ARG A 73 -23.53 -13.68 3.66
CA ARG A 73 -24.53 -12.88 4.39
C ARG A 73 -24.95 -11.65 3.59
N TRP A 74 -23.99 -10.95 2.97
CA TRP A 74 -24.27 -9.81 2.12
C TRP A 74 -25.12 -10.21 0.91
N ASN A 75 -24.73 -11.29 0.20
CA ASN A 75 -25.47 -11.78 -0.96
C ASN A 75 -26.91 -12.16 -0.60
N ARG A 76 -27.11 -12.90 0.51
CA ARG A 76 -28.45 -13.25 0.99
C ARG A 76 -29.31 -12.04 1.31
N PHE A 77 -28.70 -10.99 1.90
CA PHE A 77 -29.40 -9.74 2.19
C PHE A 77 -29.84 -9.02 0.93
N VAL A 78 -28.92 -8.81 -0.01
CA VAL A 78 -29.21 -8.10 -1.27
C VAL A 78 -30.23 -8.87 -2.12
N LEU A 79 -30.05 -10.18 -2.26
CA LEU A 79 -30.93 -11.00 -3.08
C LEU A 79 -32.31 -11.17 -2.41
N GLY A 80 -32.35 -11.44 -1.11
CA GLY A 80 -33.57 -11.68 -0.36
C GLY A 80 -34.12 -13.10 -0.50
N ASP A 81 -34.87 -13.54 0.51
CA ASP A 81 -35.35 -14.93 0.61
C ASP A 81 -36.39 -15.30 -0.45
N GLU A 82 -37.20 -14.33 -0.88
CA GLU A 82 -38.18 -14.53 -1.94
C GLU A 82 -37.52 -14.75 -3.30
N TYR A 83 -36.57 -13.89 -3.67
CA TYR A 83 -35.75 -14.08 -4.86
C TYR A 83 -35.06 -15.45 -4.86
N LEU A 84 -34.38 -15.80 -3.75
CA LEU A 84 -33.64 -17.06 -3.66
C LEU A 84 -34.54 -18.28 -3.88
N ARG A 85 -35.78 -18.23 -3.38
CA ARG A 85 -36.77 -19.31 -3.55
C ARG A 85 -37.26 -19.41 -4.99
N GLU A 86 -37.67 -18.29 -5.59
CA GLU A 86 -38.22 -18.27 -6.95
C GLU A 86 -37.13 -18.47 -8.02
N ALA A 87 -35.93 -17.92 -7.83
CA ALA A 87 -34.80 -18.13 -8.73
C ALA A 87 -34.34 -19.60 -8.74
N ALA A 88 -34.43 -20.31 -7.61
CA ALA A 88 -34.14 -21.75 -7.58
C ALA A 88 -35.12 -22.58 -8.44
N ARG A 89 -36.35 -22.07 -8.62
CA ARG A 89 -37.40 -22.69 -9.47
C ARG A 89 -37.27 -22.29 -10.94
N LEU A 90 -37.04 -21.01 -11.22
CA LEU A 90 -36.99 -20.46 -12.59
C LEU A 90 -35.63 -20.65 -13.26
N HIS A 91 -34.55 -20.62 -12.49
CA HIS A 91 -33.17 -20.68 -12.96
C HIS A 91 -32.40 -21.79 -12.22
N PRO A 92 -32.82 -23.06 -12.31
CA PRO A 92 -32.21 -24.14 -11.55
C PRO A 92 -30.74 -24.32 -11.93
N LYS A 93 -29.87 -24.34 -10.92
CA LYS A 93 -28.44 -24.66 -11.10
C LYS A 93 -28.26 -26.10 -11.60
N SER A 94 -27.33 -26.31 -12.52
CA SER A 94 -26.96 -27.64 -13.03
C SER A 94 -26.41 -28.53 -11.90
N LYS A 95 -26.37 -29.85 -12.14
CA LYS A 95 -25.75 -30.78 -11.19
C LYS A 95 -24.26 -30.46 -11.01
N GLU A 96 -23.54 -30.12 -12.09
CA GLU A 96 -22.12 -29.74 -12.00
C GLU A 96 -21.95 -28.44 -11.19
N GLU A 97 -22.79 -27.42 -11.41
CA GLU A 97 -22.73 -26.16 -10.67
C GLU A 97 -22.95 -26.36 -9.17
N LYS A 98 -23.95 -27.17 -8.80
CA LYS A 98 -24.21 -27.53 -7.39
C LYS A 98 -23.05 -28.30 -6.76
N ALA A 99 -22.45 -29.23 -7.50
CA ALA A 99 -21.28 -29.98 -7.04
C ALA A 99 -20.06 -29.06 -6.83
N ARG A 100 -19.79 -28.14 -7.77
CA ARG A 100 -18.70 -27.16 -7.67
C ARG A 100 -18.87 -26.25 -6.45
N GLN A 101 -20.06 -25.70 -6.23
CA GLN A 101 -20.35 -24.81 -5.08
C GLN A 101 -20.23 -25.52 -3.72
N ARG A 102 -20.48 -26.83 -3.66
CA ARG A 102 -20.35 -27.60 -2.43
C ARG A 102 -18.89 -27.86 -2.05
N ASN A 103 -18.01 -28.00 -3.05
CA ASN A 103 -16.63 -28.45 -2.84
C ASN A 103 -15.61 -27.31 -2.84
N THR A 104 -15.91 -26.19 -3.51
CA THR A 104 -14.96 -25.09 -3.68
C THR A 104 -15.64 -23.73 -3.55
N PHE A 105 -15.01 -22.81 -2.82
CA PHE A 105 -15.42 -21.41 -2.82
C PHE A 105 -14.77 -20.68 -4.00
N ASP A 106 -15.57 -20.35 -5.00
CA ASP A 106 -15.14 -19.57 -6.15
C ASP A 106 -15.28 -18.07 -5.81
N LEU A 107 -14.14 -17.40 -5.61
CA LEU A 107 -14.11 -16.00 -5.17
C LEU A 107 -14.84 -15.08 -6.15
N ILE A 108 -14.52 -15.17 -7.44
CA ILE A 108 -15.09 -14.30 -8.48
C ILE A 108 -16.60 -14.49 -8.49
N THR A 109 -17.07 -15.72 -8.63
CA THR A 109 -18.51 -16.00 -8.64
C THR A 109 -19.21 -15.48 -7.38
N ALA A 110 -18.60 -15.65 -6.20
CA ALA A 110 -19.21 -15.27 -4.94
C ALA A 110 -19.32 -13.75 -4.76
N VAL A 111 -18.29 -12.96 -5.11
CA VAL A 111 -18.34 -11.49 -4.92
C VAL A 111 -19.26 -10.80 -5.93
N HIS A 112 -19.47 -11.43 -7.08
CA HIS A 112 -20.33 -10.92 -8.15
C HIS A 112 -21.80 -11.36 -8.06
N GLU A 113 -22.11 -12.34 -7.20
CA GLU A 113 -23.42 -13.00 -7.14
C GLU A 113 -24.58 -12.02 -6.91
N SER A 114 -24.37 -11.01 -6.06
CA SER A 114 -25.39 -10.01 -5.75
C SER A 114 -25.30 -8.73 -6.57
N GLU A 115 -24.31 -8.59 -7.46
CA GLU A 115 -24.22 -7.42 -8.34
C GLU A 115 -25.36 -7.48 -9.37
N TYR A 116 -26.14 -6.41 -9.47
CA TYR A 116 -27.41 -6.36 -10.20
C TYR A 116 -27.30 -6.74 -11.69
N THR A 117 -26.15 -6.49 -12.31
CA THR A 117 -25.84 -6.90 -13.69
C THR A 117 -25.74 -8.41 -13.87
N ASN A 118 -25.40 -9.16 -12.82
CA ASN A 118 -25.22 -10.61 -12.83
C ASN A 118 -26.45 -11.37 -12.28
N VAL A 119 -27.34 -10.67 -11.58
CA VAL A 119 -28.58 -11.26 -11.03
C VAL A 119 -29.52 -11.67 -12.16
N LYS A 120 -29.86 -12.97 -12.23
CA LYS A 120 -30.83 -13.50 -13.19
C LYS A 120 -32.23 -13.02 -12.83
N ARG A 121 -32.93 -12.42 -13.79
CA ARG A 121 -34.27 -11.83 -13.63
C ARG A 121 -35.19 -12.31 -14.75
N PRO A 122 -36.49 -12.50 -14.50
CA PRO A 122 -37.19 -12.41 -13.20
C PRO A 122 -36.89 -13.60 -12.25
N PRO A 123 -37.20 -13.49 -10.93
CA PRO A 123 -37.78 -12.34 -10.21
C PRO A 123 -36.74 -11.23 -9.95
N GLU A 124 -37.18 -10.08 -9.45
CA GLU A 124 -36.28 -9.02 -8.98
C GLU A 124 -35.67 -9.36 -7.61
N PRO A 125 -34.41 -8.98 -7.33
CA PRO A 125 -33.82 -9.12 -5.99
C PRO A 125 -34.45 -8.14 -5.00
N ALA A 126 -34.30 -8.38 -3.70
CA ALA A 126 -34.79 -7.49 -2.65
C ALA A 126 -34.15 -6.10 -2.70
N HIS A 127 -32.88 -6.03 -3.14
CA HIS A 127 -32.15 -4.79 -3.31
C HIS A 127 -31.38 -4.78 -4.63
N ARG A 128 -31.22 -3.58 -5.21
CA ARG A 128 -30.34 -3.33 -6.35
C ARG A 128 -28.96 -2.94 -5.85
N PHE A 129 -28.00 -3.86 -5.95
CA PHE A 129 -26.62 -3.61 -5.55
C PHE A 129 -25.70 -3.45 -6.77
N GLU A 130 -24.94 -2.36 -6.83
CA GLU A 130 -24.10 -2.00 -7.96
C GLU A 130 -22.71 -1.62 -7.48
N ILE A 131 -21.68 -2.09 -8.20
CA ILE A 131 -20.29 -1.71 -7.97
C ILE A 131 -19.75 -1.09 -9.26
N THR A 132 -19.25 0.13 -9.17
CA THR A 132 -18.66 0.87 -10.31
C THR A 132 -17.24 1.29 -10.01
N LEU A 133 -16.36 1.20 -11.01
CA LEU A 133 -15.02 1.77 -10.96
C LEU A 133 -15.05 3.16 -11.60
N GLU A 134 -14.94 4.19 -10.79
CA GLU A 134 -15.07 5.59 -11.20
C GLU A 134 -13.76 6.35 -11.09
N PRO A 135 -13.61 7.49 -11.80
CA PRO A 135 -12.52 8.43 -11.53
C PRO A 135 -12.44 8.85 -10.05
N ASP A 136 -11.22 9.14 -9.60
CA ASP A 136 -10.90 9.72 -8.30
C ASP A 136 -11.24 11.23 -8.21
N THR A 137 -12.35 11.62 -8.84
CA THR A 137 -12.83 13.00 -8.85
C THR A 137 -13.84 13.22 -7.73
N PHE A 138 -13.88 14.45 -7.25
CA PHE A 138 -14.89 14.91 -6.30
C PHE A 138 -16.30 14.77 -6.86
N THR A 139 -17.22 14.28 -6.03
CA THR A 139 -18.66 14.45 -6.21
C THR A 139 -19.29 14.74 -4.84
N PRO A 140 -20.43 15.45 -4.78
CA PRO A 140 -21.16 15.65 -3.53
C PRO A 140 -21.51 14.33 -2.84
N GLU A 141 -21.99 13.33 -3.59
CA GLU A 141 -22.32 11.98 -3.07
C GLU A 141 -21.12 11.30 -2.38
N LYS A 142 -19.92 11.37 -2.97
CA LYS A 142 -18.69 10.80 -2.38
C LYS A 142 -18.27 11.55 -1.12
N TYR A 143 -18.44 12.87 -1.12
CA TYR A 143 -18.13 13.71 0.05
C TYR A 143 -19.09 13.45 1.20
N GLU A 144 -20.39 13.28 0.94
CA GLU A 144 -21.39 12.94 1.97
C GLU A 144 -21.04 11.62 2.67
N LEU A 145 -20.63 10.59 1.89
CA LEU A 145 -20.14 9.33 2.44
C LEU A 145 -18.88 9.53 3.31
N PHE A 146 -17.90 10.29 2.81
CA PHE A 146 -16.67 10.59 3.56
C PHE A 146 -16.98 11.34 4.86
N HIS A 147 -17.85 12.34 4.80
CA HIS A 147 -18.24 13.13 5.95
C HIS A 147 -18.93 12.26 7.00
N ASN A 148 -19.87 11.40 6.58
CA ASN A 148 -20.48 10.44 7.49
C ASN A 148 -19.43 9.54 8.16
N TYR A 149 -18.50 8.98 7.37
CA TYR A 149 -17.45 8.09 7.89
C TYR A 149 -16.54 8.79 8.91
N GLN A 150 -16.07 10.01 8.63
CA GLN A 150 -15.20 10.75 9.56
C GLN A 150 -15.90 11.03 10.89
N GLN A 151 -17.17 11.41 10.87
CA GLN A 151 -17.93 11.67 12.10
C GLN A 151 -18.17 10.41 12.94
N HIS A 152 -18.51 9.29 12.31
CA HIS A 152 -18.99 8.11 13.04
C HIS A 152 -17.88 7.10 13.35
N VAL A 153 -16.87 7.00 12.50
CA VAL A 153 -15.76 6.04 12.65
C VAL A 153 -14.52 6.70 13.23
N HIS A 154 -14.22 7.95 12.84
CA HIS A 154 -13.08 8.70 13.37
C HIS A 154 -13.44 9.69 14.49
N HIS A 155 -14.73 9.92 14.73
CA HIS A 155 -15.22 10.85 15.76
C HIS A 155 -14.73 12.29 15.57
N GLU A 156 -14.44 12.69 14.32
CA GLU A 156 -14.09 14.06 13.97
C GLU A 156 -15.30 14.99 14.09
N LYS A 157 -15.07 16.25 14.48
CA LYS A 157 -16.13 17.25 14.56
C LYS A 157 -16.53 17.70 13.14
N PRO A 158 -17.80 18.08 12.91
CA PRO A 158 -18.22 18.59 11.59
C PRO A 158 -17.36 19.75 11.07
N SER A 159 -16.84 20.59 11.96
CA SER A 159 -15.97 21.73 11.59
C SER A 159 -14.58 21.31 11.09
N GLU A 160 -14.14 20.09 11.38
CA GLU A 160 -12.83 19.55 10.98
C GLU A 160 -12.91 18.85 9.60
N ILE A 161 -14.13 18.51 9.18
CA ILE A 161 -14.40 17.78 7.94
C ILE A 161 -14.77 18.78 6.86
N SER A 162 -13.93 18.88 5.82
CA SER A 162 -14.15 19.83 4.72
C SER A 162 -14.02 19.18 3.35
N GLU A 163 -14.74 19.74 2.37
CA GLU A 163 -14.61 19.33 0.98
C GLU A 163 -13.17 19.45 0.47
N ASN A 164 -12.46 20.51 0.87
CA ASN A 164 -11.06 20.73 0.48
C ASN A 164 -10.16 19.66 1.10
N GLY A 165 -10.42 19.26 2.34
CA GLY A 165 -9.73 18.13 2.97
C GLY A 165 -9.96 16.83 2.20
N PHE A 166 -11.21 16.51 1.85
CA PHE A 166 -11.56 15.35 1.05
C PHE A 166 -10.88 15.37 -0.33
N LYS A 167 -10.96 16.52 -1.04
CA LYS A 167 -10.31 16.70 -2.36
C LYS A 167 -8.81 16.48 -2.27
N ARG A 168 -8.14 17.09 -1.29
CA ARG A 168 -6.69 16.97 -1.11
C ARG A 168 -6.27 15.56 -0.73
N PHE A 169 -7.07 14.86 0.07
CA PHE A 169 -6.72 13.55 0.60
C PHE A 169 -7.00 12.43 -0.40
N LEU A 170 -8.20 12.42 -0.99
CA LEU A 170 -8.74 11.28 -1.74
C LEU A 170 -9.02 11.57 -3.22
N CYS A 171 -8.88 12.81 -3.69
CA CYS A 171 -9.12 13.14 -5.08
C CYS A 171 -7.88 13.73 -5.77
N GLY A 172 -7.94 13.82 -7.10
CA GLY A 172 -6.95 14.57 -7.88
C GLY A 172 -5.54 14.01 -7.72
N SER A 173 -5.42 12.68 -7.72
CA SER A 173 -4.15 11.97 -7.66
C SER A 173 -3.18 12.46 -8.74
N PRO A 174 -1.87 12.54 -8.44
CA PRO A 174 -0.86 12.84 -9.46
C PRO A 174 -0.66 11.68 -10.45
N LEU A 175 -1.24 10.50 -10.23
CA LEU A 175 -1.10 9.35 -11.12
C LEU A 175 -1.81 9.60 -12.45
N ARG A 176 -1.03 9.57 -13.53
CA ARG A 176 -1.55 9.68 -14.90
C ARG A 176 -2.34 8.43 -15.26
N ARG A 177 -3.68 8.54 -15.24
CA ARG A 177 -4.59 7.47 -15.67
C ARG A 177 -4.36 7.11 -17.14
N LYS A 178 -4.34 5.80 -17.43
CA LYS A 178 -4.24 5.24 -18.77
C LYS A 178 -4.83 3.83 -18.79
N THR A 179 -5.11 3.29 -19.96
CA THR A 179 -5.49 1.89 -20.12
C THR A 179 -4.37 1.15 -20.84
N ALA A 180 -3.81 0.13 -20.19
CA ALA A 180 -2.85 -0.79 -20.81
C ALA A 180 -3.56 -2.00 -21.42
N GLN A 181 -2.82 -2.84 -22.13
CA GLN A 181 -3.28 -4.14 -22.60
C GLN A 181 -2.53 -5.23 -21.84
N LYS A 182 -3.26 -6.15 -21.20
CA LYS A 182 -2.71 -7.29 -20.48
C LYS A 182 -3.47 -8.54 -20.90
N ASP A 183 -2.77 -9.51 -21.47
CA ASP A 183 -3.35 -10.77 -21.96
C ASP A 183 -4.55 -10.57 -22.91
N GLY A 184 -4.47 -9.54 -23.77
CA GLY A 184 -5.51 -9.18 -24.73
C GLY A 184 -6.73 -8.48 -24.14
N LYS A 185 -6.70 -8.11 -22.84
CA LYS A 185 -7.76 -7.39 -22.16
C LYS A 185 -7.31 -5.98 -21.75
N PRO A 186 -8.24 -5.00 -21.75
CA PRO A 186 -7.94 -3.66 -21.23
C PRO A 186 -7.68 -3.72 -19.72
N GLN A 187 -6.56 -3.15 -19.29
CA GLN A 187 -6.17 -3.02 -17.90
C GLN A 187 -6.18 -1.54 -17.50
N PRO A 188 -7.16 -1.06 -16.71
CA PRO A 188 -7.24 0.34 -16.32
C PRO A 188 -6.20 0.69 -15.26
N LEU A 189 -5.32 1.65 -15.52
CA LEU A 189 -4.26 2.08 -14.60
C LEU A 189 -4.48 3.51 -14.09
N GLY A 190 -4.00 3.77 -12.88
CA GLY A 190 -4.11 5.03 -12.16
C GLY A 190 -5.12 4.97 -11.02
N SER A 191 -5.42 6.14 -10.44
CA SER A 191 -6.27 6.23 -9.24
C SER A 191 -7.76 6.21 -9.58
N HIS A 192 -8.52 5.42 -8.83
CA HIS A 192 -9.95 5.21 -9.02
C HIS A 192 -10.70 5.13 -7.69
N HIS A 193 -11.98 5.45 -7.73
CA HIS A 193 -12.94 5.19 -6.67
C HIS A 193 -13.82 4.00 -7.05
N GLN A 194 -13.68 2.87 -6.36
CA GLN A 194 -14.63 1.77 -6.47
C GLN A 194 -15.83 2.05 -5.57
N CYS A 195 -16.96 2.39 -6.17
CA CYS A 195 -18.16 2.86 -5.52
C CYS A 195 -19.18 1.73 -5.38
N TYR A 196 -19.71 1.53 -4.17
CA TYR A 196 -20.68 0.49 -3.85
C TYR A 196 -22.03 1.16 -3.57
N ARG A 197 -23.02 0.91 -4.41
CA ARG A 197 -24.37 1.48 -4.29
C ARG A 197 -25.39 0.40 -3.96
N LEU A 198 -26.30 0.71 -3.04
CA LEU A 198 -27.46 -0.12 -2.71
C LEU A 198 -28.72 0.73 -2.90
N ASP A 199 -29.63 0.27 -3.75
CA ASP A 199 -30.87 0.95 -4.12
C ASP A 199 -30.61 2.41 -4.57
N GLY A 200 -29.51 2.61 -5.31
CA GLY A 200 -29.09 3.91 -5.82
C GLY A 200 -28.32 4.80 -4.84
N ARG A 201 -28.22 4.44 -3.55
CA ARG A 201 -27.44 5.19 -2.54
C ARG A 201 -26.00 4.68 -2.48
N LEU A 202 -25.01 5.56 -2.51
CA LEU A 202 -23.62 5.21 -2.21
C LEU A 202 -23.43 4.86 -0.73
N ILE A 203 -23.06 3.61 -0.46
CA ILE A 203 -22.94 3.05 0.90
C ILE A 203 -21.50 2.72 1.30
N ALA A 204 -20.61 2.54 0.33
CA ALA A 204 -19.18 2.38 0.56
C ALA A 204 -18.36 2.83 -0.66
N MET A 205 -17.08 3.12 -0.44
CA MET A 205 -16.15 3.50 -1.48
C MET A 205 -14.73 3.06 -1.11
N ALA A 206 -14.06 2.35 -2.02
CA ALA A 206 -12.63 2.09 -1.95
C ALA A 206 -11.88 3.10 -2.83
N VAL A 207 -10.78 3.63 -2.32
CA VAL A 207 -9.85 4.49 -3.05
C VAL A 207 -8.67 3.61 -3.43
N LEU A 208 -8.50 3.37 -4.73
CA LEU A 208 -7.59 2.37 -5.27
C LEU A 208 -6.59 3.01 -6.22
N ASP A 209 -5.33 2.59 -6.13
CA ASP A 209 -4.33 2.81 -7.15
C ASP A 209 -4.14 1.52 -7.95
N LEU A 210 -4.54 1.55 -9.22
CA LEU A 210 -4.35 0.42 -10.14
C LEU A 210 -3.01 0.60 -10.85
N LEU A 211 -2.04 -0.24 -10.51
CA LEU A 211 -0.66 -0.18 -10.99
C LEU A 211 -0.34 -1.39 -11.85
N PRO A 212 0.72 -1.36 -12.68
CA PRO A 212 1.02 -2.45 -13.62
C PRO A 212 0.97 -3.86 -13.01
N HIS A 213 1.39 -4.03 -11.75
CA HIS A 213 1.43 -5.34 -11.10
C HIS A 213 0.40 -5.52 -9.99
N CYS A 214 -0.18 -4.44 -9.45
CA CYS A 214 -1.04 -4.55 -8.28
C CYS A 214 -2.26 -3.62 -8.27
N VAL A 215 -3.31 -4.09 -7.60
CA VAL A 215 -4.36 -3.24 -7.04
C VAL A 215 -3.88 -2.79 -5.66
N SER A 216 -3.68 -1.49 -5.44
CA SER A 216 -3.24 -0.95 -4.15
C SER A 216 -4.37 -0.20 -3.46
N GLY A 217 -4.77 -0.69 -2.28
CA GLY A 217 -5.75 -0.01 -1.42
C GLY A 217 -5.12 1.20 -0.74
N VAL A 218 -5.69 2.39 -0.99
CA VAL A 218 -5.26 3.66 -0.37
C VAL A 218 -6.12 3.97 0.85
N TYR A 219 -7.43 3.92 0.68
CA TYR A 219 -8.40 4.22 1.73
C TYR A 219 -9.72 3.49 1.48
N PHE A 220 -10.48 3.23 2.53
CA PHE A 220 -11.80 2.61 2.42
C PHE A 220 -12.78 3.26 3.37
N ILE A 221 -13.92 3.68 2.86
CA ILE A 221 -14.98 4.34 3.64
C ILE A 221 -16.32 3.65 3.42
N TYR A 222 -17.17 3.66 4.44
CA TYR A 222 -18.52 3.13 4.39
C TYR A 222 -19.47 3.96 5.25
N HIS A 223 -20.75 3.91 4.94
CA HIS A 223 -21.77 4.64 5.69
C HIS A 223 -22.09 3.91 7.01
N ALA A 224 -22.27 4.64 8.11
CA ALA A 224 -22.49 4.09 9.45
C ALA A 224 -23.63 3.05 9.53
N ASP A 225 -24.74 3.27 8.81
CA ASP A 225 -25.87 2.32 8.65
C ASP A 225 -25.44 0.88 8.26
N PHE A 226 -24.26 0.74 7.64
CA PHE A 226 -23.75 -0.52 7.10
C PHE A 226 -22.61 -1.15 7.91
N GLU A 227 -22.28 -0.62 9.09
CA GLU A 227 -21.20 -1.11 9.95
C GLU A 227 -21.28 -2.62 10.22
N LYS A 228 -22.50 -3.14 10.46
CA LYS A 228 -22.77 -4.56 10.75
C LYS A 228 -22.39 -5.53 9.62
N TRP A 229 -22.17 -5.04 8.41
CA TRP A 229 -21.88 -5.86 7.22
C TRP A 229 -20.39 -6.11 7.00
N SER A 230 -19.50 -5.52 7.81
CA SER A 230 -18.05 -5.73 7.72
C SER A 230 -17.51 -5.41 6.32
N PHE A 231 -17.84 -4.24 5.80
CA PHE A 231 -17.49 -3.83 4.45
C PHE A 231 -15.99 -3.87 4.14
N GLY A 232 -15.11 -3.71 5.13
CA GLY A 232 -13.67 -3.92 4.92
C GLY A 232 -13.30 -5.37 4.51
N LYS A 233 -14.07 -6.38 4.92
CA LYS A 233 -13.89 -7.76 4.42
C LYS A 233 -14.43 -7.88 3.00
N LEU A 234 -15.64 -7.38 2.76
CA LEU A 234 -16.28 -7.43 1.44
C LEU A 234 -15.42 -6.74 0.38
N SER A 235 -14.86 -5.58 0.71
CA SER A 235 -14.02 -4.79 -0.19
C SER A 235 -12.71 -5.49 -0.49
N ALA A 236 -12.01 -6.04 0.52
CA ALA A 236 -10.78 -6.79 0.30
C ALA A 236 -10.99 -8.01 -0.61
N LEU A 237 -12.12 -8.71 -0.48
CA LEU A 237 -12.45 -9.83 -1.37
C LEU A 237 -12.78 -9.35 -2.80
N ARG A 238 -13.52 -8.24 -2.93
CA ARG A 238 -13.85 -7.66 -4.24
C ARG A 238 -12.62 -7.08 -4.95
N GLU A 239 -11.71 -6.45 -4.21
CA GLU A 239 -10.44 -5.90 -4.72
C GLU A 239 -9.46 -7.01 -5.10
N THR A 240 -9.47 -8.13 -4.38
CA THR A 240 -8.72 -9.33 -4.80
C THR A 240 -9.31 -9.93 -6.08
N ALA A 241 -10.64 -9.97 -6.21
CA ALA A 241 -11.28 -10.37 -7.47
C ALA A 241 -10.93 -9.40 -8.60
N LEU A 242 -10.98 -8.08 -8.37
CA LEU A 242 -10.54 -7.07 -9.35
C LEU A 242 -9.10 -7.31 -9.80
N ALA A 243 -8.19 -7.68 -8.87
CA ALA A 243 -6.82 -8.02 -9.19
C ALA A 243 -6.74 -9.19 -10.18
N LEU A 244 -7.46 -10.29 -9.88
CA LEU A 244 -7.53 -11.48 -10.74
C LEU A 244 -8.11 -11.17 -12.12
N GLU A 245 -9.24 -10.48 -12.15
CA GLU A 245 -10.00 -10.19 -13.38
C GLU A 245 -9.22 -9.25 -14.32
N GLY A 246 -8.53 -8.26 -13.74
CA GLY A 246 -7.77 -7.25 -14.46
C GLY A 246 -6.34 -7.64 -14.81
N GLY A 247 -5.92 -8.89 -14.53
CA GLY A 247 -4.56 -9.36 -14.82
C GLY A 247 -3.47 -8.73 -13.94
N TYR A 248 -3.85 -8.23 -12.76
CA TYR A 248 -2.91 -7.81 -11.73
C TYR A 248 -2.44 -9.04 -10.95
N GLN A 249 -1.19 -9.02 -10.51
CA GLN A 249 -0.60 -10.14 -9.78
C GLN A 249 -0.95 -10.10 -8.29
N TYR A 250 -1.05 -8.89 -7.73
CA TYR A 250 -1.12 -8.70 -6.30
C TYR A 250 -2.22 -7.72 -5.88
N TYR A 251 -2.73 -7.91 -4.68
CA TYR A 251 -3.50 -6.92 -3.94
C TYR A 251 -2.68 -6.40 -2.76
N TYR A 252 -2.40 -5.09 -2.75
CA TYR A 252 -1.60 -4.43 -1.73
C TYR A 252 -2.54 -3.77 -0.72
N MET A 253 -2.54 -4.26 0.52
CA MET A 253 -3.43 -3.79 1.58
C MET A 253 -2.86 -2.60 2.36
N GLY A 254 -1.89 -1.88 1.80
CA GLY A 254 -1.17 -0.79 2.47
C GLY A 254 -0.09 -1.31 3.42
N TYR A 255 -0.05 -0.76 4.63
CA TYR A 255 0.88 -1.22 5.69
C TYR A 255 0.26 -2.27 6.60
N TYR A 256 1.10 -3.19 7.05
CA TYR A 256 0.89 -4.15 8.11
C TYR A 256 1.71 -3.71 9.33
N ILE A 257 1.06 -3.57 10.47
CA ILE A 257 1.70 -3.24 11.74
C ILE A 257 1.40 -4.40 12.68
N HIS A 258 2.43 -5.19 13.01
CA HIS A 258 2.25 -6.43 13.74
C HIS A 258 1.67 -6.19 15.15
N SER A 259 2.11 -5.14 15.83
CA SER A 259 1.69 -4.76 17.18
C SER A 259 0.31 -4.09 17.27
N CYS A 260 -0.28 -3.66 16.15
CA CYS A 260 -1.54 -2.92 16.14
C CYS A 260 -2.71 -3.79 15.67
N ALA A 261 -3.67 -4.08 16.56
CA ALA A 261 -4.83 -4.93 16.23
C ALA A 261 -5.63 -4.45 15.00
N LYS A 262 -5.80 -3.12 14.85
CA LYS A 262 -6.49 -2.51 13.69
C LYS A 262 -5.75 -2.71 12.36
N MET A 263 -4.49 -3.13 12.39
CA MET A 263 -3.64 -3.32 11.20
C MET A 263 -3.15 -4.78 11.06
N ARG A 264 -3.16 -5.56 12.15
CA ARG A 264 -2.72 -6.96 12.20
C ARG A 264 -3.65 -7.89 11.39
N TYR A 265 -4.92 -7.54 11.25
CA TYR A 265 -5.92 -8.32 10.51
C TYR A 265 -5.55 -8.56 9.03
N LYS A 266 -4.75 -7.67 8.42
CA LYS A 266 -4.32 -7.82 7.02
C LYS A 266 -3.50 -9.11 6.81
N GLY A 267 -2.81 -9.57 7.86
CA GLY A 267 -2.10 -10.85 7.88
C GLY A 267 -3.00 -12.10 7.84
N GLU A 268 -4.32 -11.94 7.92
CA GLU A 268 -5.29 -13.05 7.90
C GLU A 268 -5.74 -13.43 6.49
N TYR A 269 -5.45 -12.60 5.48
CA TYR A 269 -5.76 -12.86 4.08
C TYR A 269 -4.64 -13.67 3.43
N ARG A 270 -4.70 -15.01 3.54
CA ARG A 270 -3.56 -15.86 3.20
C ARG A 270 -3.52 -16.33 1.74
N PRO A 271 -2.32 -16.51 1.15
CA PRO A 271 -1.00 -16.22 1.73
C PRO A 271 -0.64 -14.73 1.66
N GLN A 272 0.06 -14.20 2.67
CA GLN A 272 0.60 -12.84 2.61
C GLN A 272 2.12 -12.86 2.49
N HIS A 273 2.67 -11.85 1.82
CA HIS A 273 4.09 -11.55 1.83
C HIS A 273 4.34 -10.15 2.39
N VAL A 274 5.40 -10.02 3.18
CA VAL A 274 5.88 -8.76 3.74
C VAL A 274 7.18 -8.37 3.03
N LEU A 275 7.28 -7.10 2.67
CA LEU A 275 8.48 -6.50 2.11
C LEU A 275 9.53 -6.33 3.22
N ASP A 276 10.70 -6.93 3.03
CA ASP A 276 11.84 -6.72 3.90
C ASP A 276 12.27 -5.24 3.85
N PRO A 277 12.36 -4.55 4.99
CA PRO A 277 12.62 -3.11 5.02
C PRO A 277 14.05 -2.75 4.63
N GLU A 278 14.99 -3.71 4.61
CA GLU A 278 16.39 -3.47 4.27
C GLU A 278 16.73 -3.92 2.85
N SER A 279 16.25 -5.09 2.41
CA SER A 279 16.60 -5.65 1.10
C SER A 279 15.52 -5.48 0.03
N TYR A 280 14.29 -5.08 0.41
CA TYR A 280 13.10 -5.11 -0.45
C TYR A 280 12.74 -6.51 -1.00
N GLU A 281 13.25 -7.58 -0.39
CA GLU A 281 12.81 -8.93 -0.70
C GLU A 281 11.43 -9.20 -0.11
N TRP A 282 10.59 -9.91 -0.86
CA TRP A 282 9.26 -10.31 -0.39
C TRP A 282 9.32 -11.65 0.33
N ASN A 283 9.03 -11.64 1.63
CA ASN A 283 9.08 -12.82 2.48
C ASN A 283 7.67 -13.26 2.90
N PRO A 284 7.35 -14.57 2.88
CA PRO A 284 6.08 -15.07 3.40
C PRO A 284 5.83 -14.63 4.85
N LEU A 285 4.61 -14.20 5.16
CA LEU A 285 4.19 -13.86 6.53
C LEU A 285 3.75 -15.12 7.28
N ASP A 286 4.69 -16.03 7.51
CA ASP A 286 4.48 -17.29 8.22
C ASP A 286 5.68 -17.66 9.11
N GLY A 287 5.67 -18.89 9.62
CA GLY A 287 6.75 -19.57 10.34
C GLY A 287 7.79 -18.66 10.99
N GLU A 288 8.91 -18.48 10.30
CA GLU A 288 10.07 -17.71 10.74
C GLU A 288 9.74 -16.24 10.99
N LEU A 289 9.23 -15.53 9.97
CA LEU A 289 8.94 -14.10 10.07
C LEU A 289 7.91 -13.80 11.16
N ARG A 290 6.86 -14.62 11.26
CA ARG A 290 5.82 -14.48 12.28
C ARG A 290 6.41 -14.62 13.68
N THR A 291 7.24 -15.63 13.89
CA THR A 291 7.88 -15.92 15.19
C THR A 291 8.81 -14.78 15.61
N LEU A 292 9.55 -14.20 14.67
CA LEU A 292 10.41 -13.05 14.93
C LEU A 292 9.59 -11.81 15.27
N LEU A 293 8.53 -11.52 14.51
CA LEU A 293 7.66 -10.36 14.77
C LEU A 293 6.92 -10.45 16.11
N ASP A 294 6.64 -11.65 16.61
CA ASP A 294 6.04 -11.85 17.93
C ASP A 294 7.05 -11.57 19.09
N ARG A 295 8.37 -11.50 18.79
CA ARG A 295 9.44 -11.33 19.79
C ARG A 295 10.22 -10.02 19.69
N LYS A 296 10.39 -9.48 18.48
CA LYS A 296 11.19 -8.30 18.16
C LYS A 296 10.29 -7.14 17.75
N THR A 297 10.68 -5.91 18.06
CA THR A 297 9.94 -4.74 17.57
C THR A 297 10.18 -4.54 16.08
N TYR A 298 11.43 -4.72 15.64
CA TYR A 298 11.85 -4.58 14.25
C TYR A 298 12.46 -5.88 13.73
N VAL A 299 11.99 -6.32 12.56
CA VAL A 299 12.46 -7.50 11.86
C VAL A 299 12.81 -7.17 10.41
N SER A 300 14.00 -7.60 10.00
CA SER A 300 14.44 -7.77 8.61
C SER A 300 15.04 -9.17 8.50
N LEU A 301 14.44 -10.06 7.69
CA LEU A 301 14.98 -11.41 7.51
C LEU A 301 16.34 -11.37 6.80
N SER A 302 16.56 -10.40 5.91
CA SER A 302 17.86 -10.26 5.27
C SER A 302 18.96 -9.94 6.31
N ARG A 303 18.66 -9.10 7.30
CA ARG A 303 19.56 -8.82 8.42
C ARG A 303 19.79 -10.03 9.33
N GLU A 304 18.73 -10.75 9.71
CA GLU A 304 18.84 -11.96 10.53
C GLU A 304 19.74 -13.01 9.85
N ARG A 305 19.57 -13.21 8.53
CA ARG A 305 20.40 -14.14 7.73
C ARG A 305 21.87 -13.70 7.71
N ARG A 306 22.15 -12.42 7.41
CA ARG A 306 23.53 -11.88 7.40
C ARG A 306 24.23 -12.06 8.75
N ARG A 307 23.54 -11.79 9.85
CA ARG A 307 24.10 -11.92 11.21
C ARG A 307 24.40 -13.37 11.57
N LYS A 308 23.50 -14.29 11.22
CA LYS A 308 23.73 -15.73 11.38
C LYS A 308 24.95 -16.20 10.60
N GLU A 309 25.12 -15.75 9.36
CA GLU A 309 26.29 -16.07 8.54
C GLU A 309 27.60 -15.52 9.12
N LEU A 310 27.58 -14.34 9.73
CA LEU A 310 28.76 -13.76 10.40
C LEU A 310 29.11 -14.53 11.68
N SER A 311 28.13 -14.89 12.51
CA SER A 311 28.34 -15.72 13.70
C SER A 311 29.00 -17.06 13.35
N LEU A 312 28.50 -17.73 12.31
CA LEU A 312 29.06 -19.00 11.84
C LEU A 312 30.50 -18.88 11.30
N LYS A 313 30.91 -17.69 10.85
CA LYS A 313 32.30 -17.42 10.42
C LYS A 313 33.23 -17.13 11.59
N ASP A 314 32.70 -16.60 12.70
CA ASP A 314 33.46 -16.24 13.91
C ASP A 314 33.62 -17.43 14.88
N GLU A 315 32.75 -18.44 14.78
CA GLU A 315 32.76 -19.73 15.52
C GLU A 315 33.99 -20.64 15.27
N GLY A 316 35.10 -20.08 14.78
CA GLY A 316 36.44 -20.61 15.04
C GLY A 316 36.93 -20.35 16.49
N LEU A 317 36.23 -19.53 17.27
CA LEU A 317 36.54 -19.21 18.67
C LEU A 317 35.24 -19.06 19.51
N ASN A 318 34.86 -20.14 20.20
CA ASN A 318 33.75 -20.31 21.17
C ASN A 318 32.32 -20.54 20.62
N GLU A 319 31.61 -21.47 21.28
CA GLU A 319 30.20 -21.79 21.07
C GLU A 319 29.31 -20.55 21.32
N PRO A 320 28.29 -20.30 20.48
CA PRO A 320 27.38 -19.19 20.70
C PRO A 320 26.58 -19.40 21.98
N ALA A 321 26.56 -18.38 22.83
CA ALA A 321 25.64 -18.32 23.95
C ALA A 321 24.19 -18.46 23.43
N PRO A 322 23.29 -19.15 24.16
CA PRO A 322 21.92 -19.29 23.73
C PRO A 322 21.32 -17.90 23.50
N ASP A 323 20.72 -17.69 22.32
CA ASP A 323 20.03 -16.46 21.91
C ASP A 323 19.43 -15.74 23.13
N GLU A 324 19.87 -14.52 23.42
CA GLU A 324 19.06 -13.54 24.17
C GLU A 324 17.86 -13.13 23.29
N ALA A 325 17.01 -14.13 22.97
CA ALA A 325 16.19 -14.30 21.77
C ALA A 325 15.02 -13.32 21.58
N GLY A 326 15.04 -12.18 22.25
CA GLY A 326 13.94 -11.22 22.27
C GLY A 326 14.36 -9.78 22.52
N VAL A 327 15.65 -9.46 22.53
CA VAL A 327 16.10 -8.06 22.60
C VAL A 327 16.44 -7.58 21.20
N ASP A 328 15.86 -6.45 20.80
CA ASP A 328 16.26 -5.79 19.56
C ASP A 328 17.71 -5.29 19.70
N ASP A 329 18.58 -5.79 18.85
CA ASP A 329 19.93 -5.27 18.70
C ASP A 329 19.96 -4.27 17.54
N PHE A 330 20.30 -3.02 17.84
CA PHE A 330 20.38 -1.92 16.89
C PHE A 330 21.83 -1.42 16.69
N SER A 331 22.85 -2.21 17.04
CA SER A 331 24.27 -1.85 16.92
C SER A 331 24.67 -1.31 15.54
N ASP A 332 23.99 -1.76 14.49
CA ASP A 332 24.27 -1.38 13.09
C ASP A 332 23.75 0.04 12.75
N TYR A 333 22.86 0.59 13.57
CA TYR A 333 22.12 1.82 13.33
C TYR A 333 22.45 2.90 14.37
N PRO A 334 23.01 4.04 13.94
CA PRO A 334 23.21 5.16 14.84
C PRO A 334 21.85 5.80 15.18
N LEU A 335 21.72 6.35 16.40
CA LEU A 335 20.53 7.09 16.84
C LEU A 335 19.22 6.28 16.62
N PRO A 336 19.03 5.13 17.28
CA PRO A 336 17.85 4.27 17.05
C PRO A 336 16.54 4.92 17.50
N SER A 337 16.59 6.00 18.29
CA SER A 337 15.40 6.77 18.67
C SER A 337 14.96 7.72 17.56
N ALA A 338 13.64 7.79 17.33
CA ALA A 338 13.03 8.75 16.41
C ALA A 338 13.39 10.20 16.74
N SER A 339 13.38 10.54 18.03
CA SER A 339 13.65 11.90 18.50
C SER A 339 15.09 12.29 18.23
N GLU A 340 16.03 11.41 18.58
CA GLU A 340 17.47 11.65 18.40
C GLU A 340 17.82 11.75 16.91
N ALA A 341 17.29 10.85 16.07
CA ALA A 341 17.48 10.92 14.63
C ALA A 341 16.85 12.20 14.03
N GLY A 342 15.75 12.67 14.61
CA GLY A 342 15.11 13.92 14.20
C GLY A 342 15.92 15.16 14.49
N GLU A 343 16.41 15.27 15.71
CA GLU A 343 17.32 16.34 16.12
C GLU A 343 18.58 16.34 15.25
N ALA A 344 19.19 15.17 15.03
CA ALA A 344 20.36 15.04 14.18
C ALA A 344 20.12 15.50 12.73
N ILE A 345 18.98 15.16 12.12
CA ILE A 345 18.61 15.65 10.78
C ILE A 345 18.46 17.17 10.78
N MET A 346 17.79 17.74 11.79
CA MET A 346 17.59 19.19 11.89
C MET A 346 18.93 19.94 12.03
N ASP A 347 19.92 19.33 12.69
CA ASP A 347 21.26 19.87 12.84
C ASP A 347 22.16 19.65 11.61
N GLY A 348 21.66 18.95 10.59
CA GLY A 348 22.32 18.76 9.30
C GLY A 348 23.07 17.44 9.12
N THR A 349 22.69 16.40 9.86
CA THR A 349 23.18 15.02 9.64
C THR A 349 22.63 14.49 8.32
N SER A 350 23.50 13.91 7.48
CA SER A 350 23.08 13.29 6.23
C SER A 350 22.28 12.00 6.46
N LEU A 351 21.38 11.68 5.52
CA LEU A 351 20.66 10.41 5.54
C LEU A 351 21.59 9.20 5.39
N PHE A 352 22.72 9.37 4.72
CA PHE A 352 23.73 8.33 4.60
C PHE A 352 24.33 7.96 5.96
N ASP A 353 24.50 8.95 6.84
CA ASP A 353 25.02 8.75 8.19
C ASP A 353 23.97 8.13 9.12
N LEU A 354 22.68 8.41 8.90
CA LEU A 354 21.58 7.79 9.66
C LEU A 354 21.34 6.34 9.28
N LYS A 355 21.83 5.88 8.12
CA LYS A 355 21.66 4.50 7.64
C LYS A 355 20.19 4.04 7.67
N ILE A 356 19.29 4.78 7.03
CA ILE A 356 17.86 4.40 7.08
C ILE A 356 17.64 3.08 6.32
N PRO A 357 16.90 2.11 6.89
CA PRO A 357 16.65 0.83 6.23
C PRO A 357 16.18 0.94 4.76
N GLY A 358 16.88 0.21 3.89
CA GLY A 358 16.61 0.11 2.46
C GLY A 358 16.95 1.38 1.66
N VAL A 359 17.50 2.42 2.28
CA VAL A 359 18.05 3.56 1.55
C VAL A 359 19.46 3.19 1.07
N MET A 360 19.78 3.54 -0.17
CA MET A 360 21.12 3.28 -0.72
C MET A 360 22.18 4.04 0.07
N THR A 361 23.35 3.45 0.24
CA THR A 361 24.56 4.11 0.72
C THR A 361 25.08 5.13 -0.30
N ALA A 362 25.96 6.04 0.13
CA ALA A 362 26.60 6.97 -0.79
C ALA A 362 27.40 6.22 -1.86
N GLU A 363 28.11 5.14 -1.49
CA GLU A 363 28.86 4.33 -2.44
C GLU A 363 27.95 3.62 -3.45
N GLU A 364 26.80 3.08 -3.03
CA GLU A 364 25.82 2.48 -3.95
C GLU A 364 25.25 3.53 -4.91
N VAL A 365 24.99 4.76 -4.45
CA VAL A 365 24.54 5.83 -5.35
C VAL A 365 25.62 6.16 -6.38
N GLU A 366 26.88 6.32 -5.97
CA GLU A 366 28.00 6.60 -6.88
C GLU A 366 28.22 5.48 -7.90
N ASN A 367 28.04 4.22 -7.50
CA ASN A 367 28.26 3.06 -8.37
C ASN A 367 27.09 2.76 -9.31
N ASP A 368 25.85 2.93 -8.84
CA ASP A 368 24.65 2.46 -9.54
C ASP A 368 23.88 3.60 -10.23
N TYR A 369 24.28 4.86 -10.04
CA TYR A 369 23.58 6.03 -10.58
C TYR A 369 24.49 7.16 -11.05
N GLU A 370 24.29 7.59 -12.29
CA GLU A 370 24.97 8.76 -12.87
C GLU A 370 24.29 10.05 -12.39
N LEU A 371 24.74 10.58 -11.25
CA LEU A 371 24.17 11.78 -10.64
C LEU A 371 24.24 13.01 -11.55
N ASP A 372 25.30 13.14 -12.34
CA ASP A 372 25.55 14.28 -13.24
C ASP A 372 24.42 14.48 -14.26
N HIS A 373 23.83 13.38 -14.74
CA HIS A 373 22.73 13.39 -15.70
C HIS A 373 21.33 13.42 -15.06
N GLN A 374 21.23 13.66 -13.74
CA GLN A 374 19.94 13.80 -13.09
C GLN A 374 19.17 14.96 -13.70
N ARG A 375 18.00 14.66 -14.28
CA ARG A 375 17.14 15.68 -14.90
C ARG A 375 16.53 16.59 -13.86
N LEU A 376 16.71 17.89 -14.05
CA LEU A 376 16.20 18.96 -13.21
C LEU A 376 15.25 19.86 -14.01
N GLN A 377 14.27 20.46 -13.34
CA GLN A 377 13.39 21.45 -13.92
C GLN A 377 13.39 22.73 -13.09
N ALA A 378 13.80 23.84 -13.71
CA ALA A 378 13.76 25.18 -13.14
C ALA A 378 13.22 26.18 -14.15
N ARG A 379 12.30 27.06 -13.73
CA ARG A 379 11.68 28.11 -14.58
C ARG A 379 11.14 27.58 -15.92
N GLY A 380 10.56 26.37 -15.91
CA GLY A 380 9.97 25.73 -17.08
C GLY A 380 10.96 25.12 -18.08
N ARG A 381 12.26 25.14 -17.80
CA ARG A 381 13.32 24.54 -18.63
C ARG A 381 13.89 23.29 -17.95
N LEU A 382 14.32 22.33 -18.76
CA LEU A 382 15.02 21.13 -18.32
C LEU A 382 16.52 21.33 -18.43
N PHE A 383 17.25 20.79 -17.46
CA PHE A 383 18.70 20.81 -17.35
C PHE A 383 19.16 19.47 -16.79
N GLU A 384 20.42 19.13 -17.02
CA GLU A 384 21.10 18.09 -16.26
C GLU A 384 21.72 18.70 -15.00
N ALA A 385 22.22 17.86 -14.09
CA ALA A 385 22.70 18.35 -12.81
C ALA A 385 24.06 19.05 -12.94
N ASP A 386 24.91 18.53 -13.82
CA ASP A 386 26.22 19.09 -14.19
C ASP A 386 26.14 20.43 -14.95
N ASP A 387 25.00 20.77 -15.53
CA ASP A 387 24.74 22.12 -16.09
C ASP A 387 24.79 23.24 -15.01
N LEU A 388 24.73 22.88 -13.73
CA LEU A 388 24.67 23.85 -12.63
C LEU A 388 26.05 24.15 -12.05
N MET A 389 26.40 25.43 -11.98
CA MET A 389 27.69 25.91 -11.44
C MET A 389 28.02 25.38 -10.02
N ALA A 390 27.01 25.16 -9.18
CA ALA A 390 27.20 24.67 -7.81
C ALA A 390 27.36 23.14 -7.74
N TRP A 391 27.25 22.43 -8.86
CA TRP A 391 27.29 20.97 -8.91
C TRP A 391 28.70 20.41 -8.78
N GLU A 392 29.67 20.93 -9.53
CA GLU A 392 31.04 20.43 -9.54
C GLU A 392 31.68 20.47 -8.14
N SER A 393 31.48 21.55 -7.40
CA SER A 393 32.02 21.74 -6.04
C SER A 393 31.19 21.09 -4.93
N GLY A 394 30.03 20.51 -5.26
CA GLY A 394 29.16 19.85 -4.28
C GLY A 394 29.70 18.48 -3.85
N ASP A 395 29.49 18.16 -2.57
CA ASP A 395 29.78 16.86 -1.97
C ASP A 395 28.49 16.04 -1.82
N ILE A 396 28.54 14.78 -2.24
CA ILE A 396 27.43 13.83 -2.12
C ILE A 396 27.02 13.59 -0.66
N ARG A 397 27.95 13.71 0.30
CA ARG A 397 27.69 13.52 1.74
C ARG A 397 27.31 14.82 2.46
N ASP A 398 27.36 15.98 1.80
CA ASP A 398 26.90 17.24 2.39
C ASP A 398 25.40 17.47 2.07
N PRO A 399 24.48 17.29 3.04
CA PRO A 399 23.04 17.44 2.81
C PRO A 399 22.63 18.89 2.53
N LYS A 400 23.54 19.87 2.69
CA LYS A 400 23.31 21.27 2.34
C LYS A 400 23.75 21.59 0.91
N SER A 401 24.57 20.74 0.30
CA SER A 401 24.99 20.91 -1.08
C SER A 401 23.88 20.40 -2.03
N LEU A 402 23.81 20.97 -3.23
CA LEU A 402 22.85 20.52 -4.23
C LEU A 402 23.07 19.05 -4.61
N LYS A 403 24.35 18.63 -4.69
CA LYS A 403 24.74 17.25 -5.00
C LYS A 403 24.27 16.29 -3.91
N GLY A 404 24.48 16.63 -2.65
CA GLY A 404 24.00 15.81 -1.53
C GLY A 404 22.48 15.73 -1.46
N ILE A 405 21.76 16.84 -1.66
CA ILE A 405 20.27 16.82 -1.70
C ILE A 405 19.74 15.88 -2.81
N ILE A 406 20.35 15.93 -4.00
CA ILE A 406 19.95 15.06 -5.11
C ILE A 406 20.34 13.61 -4.84
N ALA A 407 21.53 13.36 -4.29
CA ALA A 407 21.99 12.02 -3.98
C ALA A 407 21.13 11.35 -2.90
N GLU A 408 20.75 12.08 -1.86
CA GLU A 408 19.81 11.61 -0.83
C GLU A 408 18.44 11.28 -1.41
N LEU A 409 17.95 12.10 -2.36
CA LEU A 409 16.73 11.80 -3.10
C LEU A 409 16.88 10.51 -3.92
N VAL A 410 17.96 10.36 -4.69
CA VAL A 410 18.24 9.16 -5.48
C VAL A 410 18.32 7.92 -4.59
N ALA A 411 19.03 8.01 -3.47
CA ALA A 411 19.18 6.91 -2.51
C ALA A 411 17.82 6.43 -1.97
N CYS A 412 16.95 7.38 -1.64
CA CYS A 412 15.61 7.11 -1.13
C CYS A 412 14.68 6.52 -2.21
N LEU A 413 14.75 7.05 -3.43
CA LEU A 413 13.94 6.57 -4.56
C LEU A 413 14.42 5.20 -5.09
N GLY A 414 15.72 4.95 -5.02
CA GLY A 414 16.41 3.88 -5.76
C GLY A 414 16.75 4.30 -7.19
N ALA A 415 17.86 3.79 -7.72
CA ALA A 415 18.40 4.15 -9.03
C ALA A 415 17.35 4.04 -10.16
N ASP A 416 16.63 2.92 -10.26
CA ASP A 416 15.67 2.68 -11.36
C ASP A 416 14.50 3.67 -11.40
N VAL A 417 14.03 4.06 -10.21
CA VAL A 417 12.97 5.06 -10.08
C VAL A 417 13.54 6.45 -10.35
N ALA A 418 14.70 6.77 -9.77
CA ALA A 418 15.35 8.06 -9.91
C ALA A 418 15.62 8.44 -11.37
N ARG A 419 16.02 7.48 -12.23
CA ARG A 419 16.26 7.73 -13.67
C ARG A 419 15.02 8.26 -14.38
N GLN A 420 13.83 7.95 -13.88
CA GLN A 420 12.55 8.35 -14.47
C GLN A 420 11.99 9.65 -13.88
N VAL A 421 12.60 10.17 -12.80
CA VAL A 421 12.14 11.35 -12.08
C VAL A 421 12.84 12.60 -12.61
N VAL A 422 12.07 13.70 -12.67
CA VAL A 422 12.60 15.04 -12.89
C VAL A 422 12.42 15.83 -11.60
N VAL A 423 13.52 16.37 -11.08
CA VAL A 423 13.51 17.13 -9.82
C VAL A 423 13.15 18.58 -10.13
N SER A 424 12.03 19.06 -9.59
CA SER A 424 11.61 20.45 -9.78
C SER A 424 11.99 21.31 -8.58
N PHE A 425 12.69 22.42 -8.84
CA PHE A 425 12.91 23.49 -7.88
C PHE A 425 11.86 24.56 -8.14
N SER A 426 10.73 24.46 -7.46
CA SER A 426 9.59 25.39 -7.58
C SER A 426 9.27 26.06 -6.27
#